data_AF-A0A8J7Z7L0-F1
#
_entry.id   AF-A0A8J7Z7L0-F1
#
_cell.length_a   1.000
_cell.length_b   1.000
_cell.length_c   1.000
_cell.angle_alpha   90.00
_cell.angle_beta   90.00
_cell.angle_gamma   90.00
#
_symmetry.space_group_name_H-M   'P 1'
#
loop_
_entity.id
_entity.type
_entity.pdbx_description
1 polymer ?
#
loop_
_entity_poly.entity_id
_entity_poly.type
_entity_poly.pdbx_seq_one_letter_code
_entity_poly.pdbx_strand_id
1 'polypeptide(L)'
;MSDAAEKYKSECKKLSFYYIGGRWGYAIMRIVDSSKEMKLRLAKCKKQEEFPQTKKYEWEDVDVKHVEHMSQVQRINFKPTDNFSNIAEVIIKELAEIKEIQDKEKEEKEKEEG
;
A
#
# COMPACT_ATOMS: atom_id res chain seq x y z
N MET A 1 -3.14 -13.71 -19.01
CA MET A 1 -2.74 -12.89 -17.83
C MET A 1 -2.32 -13.87 -16.74
N SER A 2 -1.36 -13.55 -15.86
CA SER A 2 -1.03 -14.48 -14.76
C SER A 2 -2.10 -14.39 -13.66
N ASP A 3 -2.53 -15.52 -13.09
CA ASP A 3 -3.57 -15.61 -12.05
C ASP A 3 -3.38 -14.62 -10.89
N ALA A 4 -2.13 -14.33 -10.52
CA ALA A 4 -1.80 -13.33 -9.51
C ALA A 4 -2.28 -11.90 -9.87
N ALA A 5 -2.19 -11.49 -11.13
CA ALA A 5 -2.58 -10.14 -11.56
C ALA A 5 -4.10 -9.94 -11.54
N GLU A 6 -4.87 -10.99 -11.86
CA GLU A 6 -6.33 -10.97 -11.76
C GLU A 6 -6.78 -10.96 -10.30
N LYS A 7 -6.13 -11.77 -9.45
CA LYS A 7 -6.35 -11.75 -8.00
C LYS A 7 -6.13 -10.35 -7.39
N TYR A 8 -5.03 -9.70 -7.74
CA TYR A 8 -4.77 -8.33 -7.25
C TYR A 8 -5.83 -7.33 -7.69
N LYS A 9 -6.33 -7.44 -8.93
CA LYS A 9 -7.40 -6.55 -9.40
C LYS A 9 -8.70 -6.75 -8.63
N SER A 10 -9.05 -8.00 -8.30
CA SER A 10 -10.28 -8.28 -7.52
C SER A 10 -10.17 -7.86 -6.05
N GLU A 11 -8.99 -7.95 -5.46
CA GLU A 11 -8.75 -7.65 -4.05
C GLU A 11 -8.43 -6.15 -3.81
N CYS A 12 -8.00 -5.44 -4.86
CA CYS A 12 -7.65 -4.03 -4.82
C CYS A 12 -8.90 -3.15 -4.58
N LYS A 13 -8.87 -2.39 -3.48
CA LYS A 13 -9.88 -1.37 -3.17
C LYS A 13 -9.46 0.01 -3.67
N LYS A 14 -8.17 0.31 -3.63
CA LYS A 14 -7.61 1.59 -4.05
C LYS A 14 -6.19 1.41 -4.55
N LEU A 15 -5.85 2.12 -5.62
CA LEU A 15 -4.50 2.17 -6.16
C LEU A 15 -4.13 3.61 -6.48
N SER A 16 -3.01 4.07 -5.93
CA SER A 16 -2.49 5.41 -6.15
C SER A 16 -1.03 5.34 -6.60
N PHE A 17 -0.62 6.27 -7.46
CA PHE A 17 0.75 6.36 -7.96
C PHE A 17 1.38 7.69 -7.53
N TYR A 18 2.58 7.63 -6.98
CA TYR A 18 3.34 8.79 -6.54
C TYR A 18 4.73 8.77 -7.18
N TYR A 19 5.04 9.79 -7.98
CA TYR A 19 6.28 9.84 -8.73
C TYR A 19 7.36 10.63 -8.01
N ILE A 20 8.56 10.06 -7.97
CA ILE A 20 9.74 10.62 -7.34
C ILE A 20 10.80 10.94 -8.40
N GLY A 21 10.88 12.22 -8.80
CA GLY A 21 11.78 12.66 -9.86
C GLY A 21 11.53 11.97 -11.21
N GLY A 22 12.60 11.76 -11.99
CA GLY A 22 12.55 11.40 -13.42
C GLY A 22 11.64 10.21 -13.80
N ARG A 23 12.18 8.98 -13.80
CA ARG A 23 11.50 7.79 -14.36
C ARG A 23 10.91 6.84 -13.29
N TRP A 24 10.91 7.21 -12.01
CA TRP A 24 10.56 6.31 -10.92
C TRP A 24 9.47 6.87 -10.02
N GLY A 25 8.78 5.97 -9.32
CA GLY A 25 7.71 6.29 -8.39
C GLY A 25 7.39 5.08 -7.50
N TYR A 26 6.33 5.25 -6.71
CA TYR A 26 5.74 4.25 -5.85
C TYR A 26 4.28 4.07 -6.21
N ALA A 27 3.85 2.82 -6.30
CA ALA A 27 2.45 2.45 -6.29
C ALA A 27 2.06 2.07 -4.86
N ILE A 28 0.98 2.65 -4.37
CA ILE A 28 0.39 2.35 -3.06
C ILE A 28 -0.96 1.71 -3.32
N MET A 29 -1.17 0.51 -2.78
CA MET A 29 -2.39 -0.27 -2.98
C MET A 29 -3.03 -0.60 -1.64
N ARG A 30 -4.31 -0.28 -1.51
CA ARG A 30 -5.17 -0.79 -0.44
C ARG A 30 -5.83 -2.08 -0.94
N ILE A 31 -5.65 -3.15 -0.21
CA ILE A 31 -6.12 -4.49 -0.59
C ILE A 31 -6.88 -5.13 0.57
N VAL A 32 -7.90 -5.92 0.26
CA VAL A 32 -8.49 -6.87 1.22
C VAL A 32 -8.06 -8.25 0.78
N ASP A 33 -7.23 -8.89 1.59
CA ASP A 33 -6.67 -10.20 1.23
C ASP A 33 -7.67 -11.35 1.47
N SER A 34 -7.22 -12.58 1.21
CA SER A 34 -8.03 -13.78 1.41
C SER A 34 -8.44 -14.04 2.86
N SER A 35 -7.73 -13.46 3.84
CA SER A 35 -8.13 -13.48 5.26
C SER A 35 -9.18 -12.41 5.61
N LYS A 36 -9.62 -11.63 4.61
CA LYS A 36 -10.49 -10.46 4.79
C LYS A 36 -9.84 -9.34 5.60
N GLU A 37 -8.52 -9.33 5.68
CA GLU A 37 -7.78 -8.26 6.35
C GLU A 37 -7.47 -7.15 5.35
N MET A 38 -7.81 -5.92 5.74
CA MET A 38 -7.42 -4.74 4.98
C MET A 38 -5.94 -4.41 5.24
N LYS A 39 -5.16 -4.33 4.15
CA LYS A 39 -3.71 -4.10 4.19
C LYS A 39 -3.31 -3.03 3.20
N LEU A 40 -2.14 -2.43 3.45
CA LEU A 40 -1.48 -1.51 2.53
C LEU A 40 -0.24 -2.18 1.94
N ARG A 41 -0.12 -2.16 0.61
CA ARG A 41 1.05 -2.65 -0.13
C ARG A 41 1.72 -1.53 -0.89
N LEU A 42 3.04 -1.58 -0.95
CA LEU A 42 3.85 -0.68 -1.76
C LEU A 42 4.67 -1.44 -2.80
N ALA A 43 4.82 -0.85 -3.97
CA ALA A 43 5.75 -1.31 -4.98
C ALA A 43 6.50 -0.12 -5.59
N LYS A 44 7.81 -0.23 -5.74
CA LYS A 44 8.57 0.72 -6.55
C LYS A 44 8.30 0.43 -8.02
N CYS A 45 7.80 1.41 -8.75
CA CYS A 45 7.49 1.28 -10.17
C CYS A 45 8.23 2.35 -10.98
N LYS A 46 8.47 2.06 -12.27
CA LYS A 46 8.78 3.14 -13.21
C LYS A 46 7.54 3.99 -13.42
N LYS A 47 7.71 5.24 -13.87
CA LYS A 47 6.61 6.06 -14.37
C LYS A 47 6.03 5.36 -15.60
N GLN A 48 4.83 4.81 -15.48
CA GLN A 48 4.09 4.13 -16.55
C GLN A 48 2.62 4.52 -16.40
N GLU A 49 1.87 4.53 -17.50
CA GLU A 49 0.45 4.91 -17.51
C GLU A 49 -0.47 3.76 -17.04
N GLU A 50 0.09 2.56 -16.80
CA GLU A 50 -0.66 1.34 -16.52
C GLU A 50 -0.21 0.62 -15.24
N PHE A 51 -1.09 -0.24 -14.72
CA PHE A 51 -0.91 -1.06 -13.53
C PHE A 51 0.41 -1.85 -13.58
N PRO A 52 1.26 -1.82 -12.53
CA PRO A 52 2.57 -2.45 -12.58
C PRO A 52 2.42 -3.96 -12.71
N GLN A 53 2.90 -4.51 -13.82
CA GLN A 53 2.90 -5.96 -14.04
C GLN A 53 3.84 -6.64 -13.03
N THR A 54 3.27 -7.60 -12.31
CA THR A 54 3.80 -8.26 -11.10
C THR A 54 5.07 -9.09 -11.29
N LYS A 55 5.58 -9.27 -12.52
CA LYS A 55 6.73 -10.14 -12.80
C LYS A 55 8.10 -9.49 -12.55
N LYS A 56 8.18 -8.16 -12.45
CA LYS A 56 9.47 -7.44 -12.26
C LYS A 56 9.48 -6.50 -11.05
N TYR A 57 8.33 -6.31 -10.42
CA TYR A 57 8.11 -5.37 -9.33
C TYR A 57 7.24 -6.09 -8.30
N GLU A 58 7.88 -6.68 -7.29
CA GLU A 58 7.19 -7.40 -6.21
C GLU A 58 6.49 -6.36 -5.31
N TRP A 59 5.21 -6.58 -5.05
CA TRP A 59 4.47 -5.81 -4.06
C TRP A 59 4.89 -6.25 -2.67
N GLU A 60 5.22 -5.30 -1.81
CA GLU A 60 5.62 -5.56 -0.43
C GLU A 60 4.55 -5.04 0.53
N ASP A 61 4.22 -5.83 1.55
CA ASP A 61 3.36 -5.40 2.66
C ASP A 61 4.11 -4.37 3.49
N VAL A 62 3.43 -3.27 3.83
CA VAL A 62 4.04 -2.18 4.60
C VAL A 62 3.42 -2.10 5.99
N ASP A 63 4.23 -2.35 7.01
CA ASP A 63 3.89 -2.09 8.40
C ASP A 63 4.08 -0.59 8.72
N VAL A 64 3.12 -0.01 9.44
CA VAL A 64 3.16 1.36 10.00
C VAL A 64 4.51 1.69 10.61
N LYS A 65 5.08 0.77 11.40
CA LYS A 65 6.32 1.02 12.16
C LYS A 65 7.52 1.28 11.26
N HIS A 66 7.56 0.69 10.07
CA HIS A 66 8.67 0.89 9.13
C HIS A 66 8.60 2.24 8.42
N VAL A 67 7.40 2.81 8.29
CA VAL A 67 7.16 4.11 7.64
C VAL A 67 7.44 5.26 8.61
N GLU A 68 6.97 5.15 9.85
CA GLU A 68 7.16 6.17 10.90
C GLU A 68 8.63 6.46 11.19
N HIS A 69 9.50 5.45 11.08
CA HIS A 69 10.93 5.60 11.34
C HIS A 69 11.77 5.91 10.09
N MET A 70 11.15 6.09 8.92
CA MET A 70 11.85 6.27 7.62
C MET A 70 12.92 5.19 7.36
N SER A 71 12.82 4.04 8.02
CA SER A 71 13.72 2.93 7.87
C SER A 71 13.36 2.21 6.58
N GLN A 72 14.36 1.95 5.73
CA GLN A 72 14.24 1.17 4.50
C GLN A 72 13.23 0.01 4.64
N VAL A 73 12.14 0.04 3.87
CA VAL A 73 11.24 -1.13 3.74
C VAL A 73 11.92 -2.05 2.73
N GLN A 74 12.65 -3.06 3.23
CA GLN A 74 13.44 -4.04 2.45
C GLN A 74 14.19 -3.46 1.24
N ARG A 75 13.65 -3.54 0.02
CA ARG A 75 14.29 -3.08 -1.24
C ARG A 75 13.94 -1.64 -1.61
N ILE A 76 13.06 -1.00 -0.85
CA ILE A 76 12.65 0.38 -1.03
C ILE A 76 13.56 1.29 -0.20
N ASN A 77 14.51 1.91 -0.88
CA ASN A 77 15.44 2.86 -0.28
C ASN A 77 14.84 4.28 -0.37
N PHE A 78 14.47 4.84 0.78
CA PHE A 78 13.82 6.15 0.88
C PHE A 78 14.89 7.25 0.91
N LYS A 79 15.07 7.97 -0.21
CA LYS A 79 15.99 9.10 -0.28
C LYS A 79 15.26 10.41 0.05
N PRO A 80 15.81 11.29 0.91
CA PRO A 80 15.15 12.54 1.32
C PRO A 80 14.91 13.57 0.20
N THR A 81 15.58 13.43 -0.94
CA THR A 81 15.59 14.43 -2.04
C THR A 81 14.36 14.38 -2.95
N ASP A 82 13.44 13.44 -2.73
CA ASP A 82 12.64 12.86 -3.81
C ASP A 82 11.11 13.03 -3.61
N ASN A 83 10.62 14.13 -3.00
CA ASN A 83 9.19 14.28 -2.61
C ASN A 83 8.72 13.20 -1.62
N PHE A 84 9.66 12.57 -0.92
CA PHE A 84 9.38 11.42 -0.08
C PHE A 84 8.51 11.75 1.15
N SER A 85 8.67 12.92 1.77
CA SER A 85 7.84 13.35 2.90
C SER A 85 6.36 13.32 2.56
N ASN A 86 5.98 13.77 1.36
CA ASN A 86 4.60 13.73 0.89
C ASN A 86 4.09 12.29 0.72
N ILE A 87 4.95 11.37 0.29
CA ILE A 87 4.59 9.96 0.13
C ILE A 87 4.45 9.28 1.50
N ALA A 88 5.35 9.56 2.43
CA ALA A 88 5.27 9.08 3.80
C ALA A 88 3.99 9.55 4.48
N GLU A 89 3.63 10.84 4.35
CA GLU A 89 2.38 11.40 4.86
C GLU A 89 1.15 10.69 4.28
N VAL A 90 1.13 10.42 2.98
CA VAL A 90 0.06 9.64 2.34
C VAL A 90 -0.02 8.23 2.93
N ILE A 91 1.12 7.54 3.06
CA ILE A 91 1.14 6.18 3.59
C ILE A 91 0.60 6.17 5.02
N ILE A 92 1.05 7.10 5.87
CA ILE A 92 0.59 7.25 7.26
C ILE A 92 -0.92 7.50 7.29
N LYS A 93 -1.42 8.39 6.44
CA LYS A 93 -2.85 8.68 6.34
C LYS A 93 -3.66 7.45 5.92
N GLU A 94 -3.21 6.73 4.89
CA GLU A 94 -3.88 5.52 4.43
C GLU A 94 -3.90 4.43 5.51
N LEU A 95 -2.82 4.28 6.28
CA LEU A 95 -2.75 3.32 7.38
C LEU A 95 -3.66 3.71 8.55
N ALA A 96 -3.74 5.01 8.88
CA ALA A 96 -4.67 5.50 9.89
C ALA A 96 -6.13 5.25 9.48
N GLU A 97 -6.48 5.51 8.22
CA GLU A 97 -7.82 5.20 7.68
C GLU A 97 -8.14 3.70 7.74
N ILE A 98 -7.18 2.83 7.41
CA ILE A 98 -7.34 1.37 7.51
C ILE A 98 -7.62 0.98 8.97
N LYS A 99 -6.86 1.52 9.91
CA LYS A 99 -7.03 1.24 11.34
C LYS A 99 -8.41 1.68 11.84
N GLU A 100 -8.86 2.89 11.50
CA GLU A 100 -10.18 3.37 11.89
C GLU A 100 -11.32 2.49 11.35
N ILE A 101 -11.19 1.98 10.12
CA ILE A 101 -12.17 1.05 9.53
C ILE A 101 -12.18 -0.26 10.31
N GLN A 102 -11.00 -0.82 10.59
CA GLN A 102 -10.88 -2.08 11.33
C GLN A 102 -11.42 -1.99 12.76
N ASP A 103 -11.14 -0.87 13.45
CA ASP A 103 -11.63 -0.63 14.81
C ASP A 103 -13.16 -0.53 14.83
N LYS A 104 -13.77 0.17 13.86
CA LYS A 104 -15.24 0.24 13.72
C LYS A 104 -15.89 -1.11 13.41
N GLU A 105 -15.33 -1.87 12.48
CA GLU A 105 -15.84 -3.21 12.15
C GLU A 105 -15.77 -4.16 13.36
N LYS A 106 -14.80 -3.97 14.24
CA LYS A 106 -14.67 -4.74 15.48
C LYS A 106 -15.72 -4.33 16.51
N GLU A 107 -15.92 -3.02 16.72
CA GLU A 107 -16.96 -2.50 17.62
C GLU A 107 -18.38 -2.91 17.19
N GLU A 108 -18.65 -2.97 15.87
CA GLU A 108 -19.94 -3.41 15.34
C GLU A 108 -20.18 -4.90 15.61
N LYS A 109 -19.18 -5.76 15.40
CA LYS A 109 -19.27 -7.20 15.73
C LYS A 109 -19.50 -7.45 17.22
N GLU A 110 -18.80 -6.71 18.08
CA GLU A 110 -18.97 -6.82 19.53
C GLU A 110 -20.37 -6.37 20.00
N LYS A 111 -21.04 -5.47 19.26
CA LYS A 111 -22.43 -5.06 19.52
C LYS A 111 -23.49 -6.02 18.98
N GLU A 112 -23.17 -6.79 17.94
CA GLU A 112 -24.08 -7.81 17.39
C GLU A 112 -24.02 -9.13 18.17
N GLU A 113 -22.91 -9.42 18.84
CA GLU A 113 -22.69 -10.64 19.62
C GLU A 113 -22.99 -10.52 21.13
N GLY A 114 -23.29 -9.31 21.64
CA GLY A 114 -23.59 -9.02 23.05
C GLY A 114 -25.04 -8.66 23.32
#